data_AF-A0A2V9YH65-F1
#
_entry.id   AF-A0A2V9YH65-F1
#
_cell.length_a   1.000
_cell.length_b   1.000
_cell.length_c   1.000
_cell.angle_alpha   90.00
_cell.angle_beta   90.00
_cell.angle_gamma   90.00
#
_symmetry.space_group_name_H-M   'P 1'
#
loop_
_entity.id
_entity.type
_entity.pdbx_description
1 polymer ?
#
loop_
_entity_poly.entity_id
_entity_poly.type
_entity_poly.pdbx_seq_one_letter_code
_entity_poly.pdbx_strand_id
1 'polypeptide(L)'
;MKKGPVFCSSGQWPDHPGDGSRRPGLRTRQSSISSTFQGRDIFSPAGAHLAAGWDFKLVGPDVPQLVRLTQKTSTATDKGIAGDIIALDDPFGSLVTDIPGDEFKKLGYNLGDKLRIEINKKSLTLPYVKTFMDVPVGDSLLFIDSRDHVSIAVNQGNYSKKFKVEPPGAIFIPRKGAPLKEK
;
A
#
# COMPACT_ATOMS: atom_id res chain seq x y z
N MET A 1 -37.17 1.74 18.24
CA MET A 1 -36.05 2.71 18.20
C MET A 1 -36.05 3.43 16.86
N LYS A 2 -36.24 4.75 16.84
CA LYS A 2 -36.20 5.55 15.60
C LYS A 2 -34.74 5.65 15.15
N LYS A 3 -34.43 5.23 13.92
CA LYS A 3 -33.12 5.46 13.29
C LYS A 3 -32.92 6.98 13.21
N GLY A 4 -31.88 7.51 13.87
CA GLY A 4 -31.50 8.91 13.72
C GLY A 4 -31.13 9.22 12.26
N PRO A 5 -31.22 10.49 11.83
CA PRO A 5 -30.87 10.87 10.46
C PRO A 5 -29.40 10.53 10.16
N VAL A 6 -29.18 9.92 8.99
CA VAL A 6 -27.83 9.66 8.46
C VAL A 6 -27.42 10.87 7.64
N PHE A 7 -26.76 11.84 8.28
CA PHE A 7 -26.43 13.13 7.65
C PHE A 7 -25.45 12.96 6.47
N CYS A 8 -24.55 11.98 6.55
CA CYS A 8 -23.60 11.68 5.48
C CYS A 8 -24.28 11.14 4.20
N SER A 9 -25.35 10.34 4.31
CA SER A 9 -26.05 9.77 3.15
C SER A 9 -27.19 10.63 2.63
N SER A 10 -27.62 11.65 3.38
CA SER A 10 -28.67 12.58 2.97
C SER A 10 -28.11 13.87 2.37
N GLY A 11 -26.82 14.16 2.55
CA GLY A 11 -26.23 15.45 2.15
C GLY A 11 -26.87 16.63 2.90
N GLN A 12 -27.36 16.38 4.10
CA GLN A 12 -27.94 17.41 4.95
C GLN A 12 -27.12 17.38 6.21
N TRP A 13 -26.38 18.44 6.49
CA TRP A 13 -25.64 18.61 7.73
C TRP A 13 -26.30 19.73 8.54
N PRO A 14 -26.39 19.62 9.89
CA PRO A 14 -26.87 20.72 10.75
C PRO A 14 -25.97 21.96 10.62
N ASP A 15 -26.23 23.06 11.33
CA ASP A 15 -25.29 24.18 11.36
C ASP A 15 -24.20 23.97 12.43
N HIS A 16 -22.99 24.50 12.22
CA HIS A 16 -21.88 24.34 13.16
C HIS A 16 -22.20 25.15 14.43
N PRO A 17 -22.11 24.57 15.64
CA PRO A 17 -22.44 25.26 16.89
C PRO A 17 -21.48 26.40 17.31
N GLY A 18 -20.48 26.76 16.51
CA GLY A 18 -19.47 27.79 16.83
C GLY A 18 -19.34 28.92 15.80
N ASP A 19 -20.16 28.93 14.76
CA ASP A 19 -20.01 29.88 13.65
C ASP A 19 -21.00 31.04 13.74
N GLY A 20 -20.70 32.01 14.61
CA GLY A 20 -21.37 33.32 14.63
C GLY A 20 -20.92 34.27 13.50
N SER A 21 -20.06 33.80 12.58
CA SER A 21 -19.41 34.62 11.56
C SER A 21 -19.88 34.34 10.13
N ARG A 22 -20.76 33.36 9.94
CA ARG A 22 -21.27 33.01 8.61
C ARG A 22 -22.15 34.14 8.07
N ARG A 23 -21.73 34.72 6.94
CA ARG A 23 -22.57 35.63 6.14
C ARG A 23 -23.91 34.94 5.86
N PRO A 24 -25.06 35.58 6.13
CA PRO A 24 -26.37 35.04 5.77
C PRO A 24 -26.40 34.80 4.25
N GLY A 25 -26.46 33.53 3.82
CA GLY A 25 -26.58 33.19 2.40
C GLY A 25 -25.61 32.13 1.87
N LEU A 26 -24.54 31.76 2.59
CA LEU A 26 -23.73 30.61 2.19
C LEU A 26 -24.38 29.29 2.66
N ARG A 27 -25.58 29.00 2.14
CA ARG A 27 -26.08 27.63 2.13
C ARG A 27 -25.15 26.87 1.19
N THR A 28 -24.37 25.92 1.70
CA THR A 28 -23.80 24.88 0.83
C THR A 28 -24.98 24.13 0.24
N ARG A 29 -25.44 24.56 -0.93
CA ARG A 29 -26.47 23.91 -1.72
C ARG A 29 -25.85 22.58 -2.15
N GLN A 30 -25.99 21.53 -1.34
CA GLN A 30 -25.54 20.20 -1.76
C GLN A 30 -26.47 19.74 -2.87
N SER A 31 -25.89 19.64 -4.07
CA SER A 31 -26.49 19.00 -5.22
C SER A 31 -26.93 17.57 -4.85
N SER A 32 -27.94 17.06 -5.55
CA SER A 32 -28.34 15.66 -5.49
C SER A 32 -27.10 14.75 -5.51
N ILE A 33 -27.03 13.77 -4.61
CA ILE A 33 -25.93 12.80 -4.54
C ILE A 33 -25.79 12.13 -5.91
N SER A 34 -24.62 12.27 -6.53
CA SER A 34 -24.29 11.62 -7.80
C SER A 34 -24.13 10.11 -7.60
N SER A 35 -24.58 9.32 -8.57
CA SER A 35 -24.34 7.88 -8.62
C SER A 35 -22.88 7.51 -8.88
N THR A 36 -22.08 8.41 -9.44
CA THR A 36 -20.71 8.14 -9.90
C THR A 36 -19.63 8.91 -9.15
N PHE A 37 -20.00 9.86 -8.28
CA PHE A 37 -19.01 10.72 -7.62
C PHE A 37 -19.24 10.93 -6.11
N GLN A 38 -19.40 9.82 -5.39
CA GLN A 38 -19.56 9.81 -3.93
C GLN A 38 -18.35 10.42 -3.18
N GLY A 39 -17.16 10.41 -3.79
CA GLY A 39 -15.98 11.16 -3.34
C GLY A 39 -16.30 12.62 -3.01
N ARG A 40 -16.83 13.35 -3.99
CA ARG A 40 -17.19 14.76 -3.84
C ARG A 40 -18.44 14.96 -2.98
N ASP A 41 -19.43 14.09 -3.12
CA ASP A 41 -20.77 14.35 -2.58
C ASP A 41 -20.97 13.80 -1.15
N ILE A 42 -20.22 12.77 -0.74
CA ILE A 42 -20.36 12.10 0.56
C ILE A 42 -19.06 12.20 1.36
N PHE A 43 -17.94 11.70 0.80
CA PHE A 43 -16.70 11.55 1.57
C PHE A 43 -16.03 12.88 1.89
N SER A 44 -15.89 13.78 0.90
CA SER A 44 -15.24 15.08 1.09
C SER A 44 -15.97 15.99 2.09
N PRO A 45 -17.31 16.17 2.03
CA PRO A 45 -18.02 16.97 3.02
C PRO A 45 -17.95 16.36 4.42
N ALA A 46 -18.06 15.03 4.56
CA ALA A 46 -17.90 14.38 5.86
C ALA A 46 -16.52 14.66 6.46
N GLY A 47 -15.45 14.52 5.66
CA GLY A 47 -14.10 14.88 6.06
C GLY A 47 -13.95 16.35 6.47
N ALA A 48 -14.57 17.26 5.74
CA ALA A 48 -14.52 18.70 6.05
C ALA A 48 -15.20 19.04 7.39
N HIS A 49 -16.36 18.45 7.69
CA HIS A 49 -17.03 18.65 8.98
C HIS A 49 -16.23 18.06 10.15
N LEU A 50 -15.65 16.88 9.98
CA LEU A 50 -14.77 16.29 10.99
C LEU A 50 -13.52 17.15 11.24
N ALA A 51 -12.90 17.67 10.18
CA ALA A 51 -11.75 18.58 10.29
C ALA A 51 -12.13 19.91 10.96
N ALA A 52 -13.37 20.37 10.80
CA ALA A 52 -13.91 21.55 11.48
C ALA A 52 -14.23 21.30 12.97
N GLY A 53 -14.04 20.08 13.49
CA GLY A 53 -14.25 19.76 14.91
C GLY A 53 -15.68 19.36 15.26
N TRP A 54 -16.49 18.96 14.28
CA TRP A 54 -17.83 18.45 14.55
C TRP A 54 -17.77 17.09 15.26
N ASP A 55 -18.78 16.81 16.07
CA ASP A 55 -18.92 15.51 16.73
C ASP A 55 -19.05 14.41 15.67
N PHE A 56 -18.12 13.44 15.72
CA PHE A 56 -18.12 12.27 14.86
C PHE A 56 -19.44 11.48 14.92
N LYS A 57 -20.18 11.53 16.04
CA LYS A 57 -21.49 10.86 16.17
C LYS A 57 -22.56 11.43 15.22
N LEU A 58 -22.32 12.59 14.62
CA LEU A 58 -23.20 13.19 13.62
C LEU A 58 -23.00 12.59 12.22
N VAL A 59 -21.99 11.75 11.97
CA VAL A 59 -21.80 11.15 10.63
C VAL A 59 -22.91 10.14 10.28
N GLY A 60 -23.46 9.46 11.29
CA GLY A 60 -24.48 8.42 11.13
C GLY A 60 -24.47 7.40 12.28
N PRO A 61 -25.33 6.37 12.21
CA PRO A 61 -25.41 5.31 13.20
C PRO A 61 -24.18 4.38 13.13
N ASP A 62 -23.98 3.63 14.21
CA ASP A 62 -22.92 2.62 14.28
C ASP A 62 -23.06 1.57 13.17
N VAL A 63 -21.93 1.26 12.54
CA VAL A 63 -21.84 0.20 11.53
C VAL A 63 -21.47 -1.11 12.23
N PRO A 64 -22.33 -2.14 12.21
CA PRO A 64 -22.13 -3.36 12.99
C PRO A 64 -20.97 -4.23 12.46
N GLN A 65 -20.66 -4.12 11.16
CA GLN A 65 -19.59 -4.89 10.53
C GLN A 65 -18.94 -4.09 9.41
N LEU A 66 -17.61 -4.03 9.43
CA LEU A 66 -16.83 -3.47 8.35
C LEU A 66 -16.55 -4.54 7.29
N VAL A 67 -16.66 -4.17 6.01
CA VAL A 67 -16.16 -5.01 4.92
C VAL A 67 -14.64 -5.06 5.04
N ARG A 68 -14.08 -6.27 5.23
CA ARG A 68 -12.64 -6.49 5.29
C ARG A 68 -12.20 -7.35 4.11
N LEU A 69 -11.15 -6.92 3.43
CA LEU A 69 -10.51 -7.70 2.38
C LEU A 69 -9.48 -8.65 3.01
N THR A 70 -9.43 -9.90 2.52
CA THR A 70 -8.36 -10.83 2.89
C THR A 70 -7.07 -10.41 2.20
N GLN A 71 -6.07 -10.00 2.97
CA GLN A 71 -4.75 -9.69 2.42
C GLN A 71 -4.05 -11.01 2.09
N LYS A 72 -3.66 -11.18 0.82
CA LYS A 72 -2.62 -12.15 0.48
C LYS A 72 -1.32 -11.68 1.11
N THR A 73 -0.65 -12.60 1.78
CA THR A 73 0.64 -12.36 2.43
C THR A 73 1.61 -13.45 2.00
N SER A 74 2.89 -13.10 2.00
CA SER A 74 3.97 -14.04 1.71
C SER A 74 3.93 -15.26 2.64
N THR A 75 4.35 -16.41 2.13
CA THR A 75 4.42 -17.66 2.89
C THR A 75 5.87 -18.03 3.18
N ALA A 76 6.25 -18.00 4.46
CA ALA A 76 7.55 -18.45 4.94
C ALA A 76 7.56 -19.96 5.19
N THR A 77 8.64 -20.62 4.81
CA THR A 77 8.90 -22.06 5.04
C THR A 77 10.37 -22.27 5.39
N ASP A 78 10.75 -23.51 5.71
CA ASP A 78 12.17 -23.83 5.98
C ASP A 78 13.10 -23.63 4.78
N LYS A 79 12.53 -23.64 3.57
CA LYS A 79 13.28 -23.46 2.33
C LYS A 79 13.50 -21.99 1.98
N GLY A 80 12.70 -21.07 2.53
CA GLY A 80 12.65 -19.67 2.11
C GLY A 80 11.25 -19.09 2.18
N ILE A 81 11.08 -17.92 1.59
CA ILE A 81 9.80 -17.20 1.51
C ILE A 81 9.33 -17.12 0.06
N ALA A 82 8.07 -17.51 -0.16
CA ALA A 82 7.35 -17.26 -1.40
C ALA A 82 6.43 -16.06 -1.23
N GLY A 83 6.44 -15.13 -2.19
CA GLY A 83 5.57 -13.96 -2.19
C GLY A 83 5.15 -13.56 -3.60
N ASP A 84 4.43 -12.45 -3.67
CA ASP A 84 3.93 -11.85 -4.89
C ASP A 84 4.48 -10.41 -5.05
N ILE A 85 4.77 -10.01 -6.27
CA ILE A 85 5.00 -8.62 -6.67
C ILE A 85 3.62 -7.96 -6.76
N ILE A 86 3.37 -6.97 -5.91
CA ILE A 86 2.05 -6.37 -5.70
C ILE A 86 1.91 -4.96 -6.28
N ALA A 87 3.03 -4.26 -6.50
CA ALA A 87 3.02 -2.91 -7.06
C ALA A 87 4.34 -2.56 -7.74
N LEU A 88 4.29 -1.47 -8.52
CA LEU A 88 5.47 -0.74 -8.95
C LEU A 88 5.55 0.56 -8.15
N ASP A 89 6.77 0.94 -7.79
CA ASP A 89 7.03 2.27 -7.24
C ASP A 89 7.12 3.29 -8.37
N ASP A 90 5.98 3.86 -8.76
CA ASP A 90 5.91 4.84 -9.85
C ASP A 90 6.46 6.21 -9.41
N PRO A 91 7.25 6.89 -10.26
CA PRO A 91 7.58 6.55 -11.65
C PRO A 91 8.87 5.71 -11.83
N PHE A 92 9.52 5.33 -10.74
CA PHE A 92 10.86 4.71 -10.75
C PHE A 92 10.83 3.28 -11.31
N GLY A 93 9.73 2.55 -11.12
CA GLY A 93 9.56 1.17 -11.59
C GLY A 93 10.36 0.14 -10.79
N SER A 94 10.62 0.42 -9.51
CA SER A 94 11.04 -0.58 -8.54
C SER A 94 9.89 -1.56 -8.30
N LEU A 95 10.21 -2.84 -8.17
CA LEU A 95 9.24 -3.86 -7.80
C LEU A 95 9.00 -3.82 -6.29
N VAL A 96 7.74 -3.83 -5.88
CA VAL A 96 7.32 -3.92 -4.48
C VAL A 96 6.68 -5.29 -4.28
N THR A 97 7.16 -6.05 -3.30
CA THR A 97 6.62 -7.38 -2.98
C THR A 97 5.73 -7.35 -1.74
N ASP A 98 4.90 -8.36 -1.55
CA ASP A 98 4.15 -8.57 -0.30
C ASP A 98 4.98 -9.22 0.82
N ILE A 99 6.30 -9.39 0.62
CA ILE A 99 7.21 -9.99 1.61
C ILE A 99 7.60 -8.92 2.63
N PRO A 100 7.22 -9.07 3.91
CA PRO A 100 7.63 -8.15 4.97
C PRO A 100 9.14 -8.21 5.24
N GLY A 101 9.73 -7.06 5.58
CA GLY A 101 11.15 -6.95 5.87
C GLY A 101 11.57 -7.73 7.11
N ASP A 102 10.71 -7.83 8.11
CA ASP A 102 10.94 -8.63 9.31
C ASP A 102 10.95 -10.15 9.05
N GLU A 103 10.04 -10.66 8.21
CA GLU A 103 10.05 -12.04 7.73
C GLU A 103 11.31 -12.33 6.90
N PHE A 104 11.68 -11.43 5.99
CA PHE A 104 12.91 -11.57 5.21
C PHE A 104 14.17 -11.67 6.08
N LYS A 105 14.28 -10.86 7.14
CA LYS A 105 15.43 -10.91 8.07
C LYS A 105 15.59 -12.28 8.73
N LYS A 106 14.50 -13.03 8.94
CA LYS A 106 14.53 -14.41 9.48
C LYS A 106 15.16 -15.42 8.51
N LEU A 107 15.42 -15.04 7.25
CA LEU A 107 16.15 -15.88 6.30
C LEU A 107 17.67 -15.91 6.54
N GLY A 108 18.19 -15.05 7.42
CA GLY A 108 19.60 -15.06 7.85
C GLY A 108 20.57 -14.31 6.93
N TYR A 109 20.07 -13.52 5.97
CA TYR A 109 20.91 -12.65 5.14
C TYR A 109 21.33 -11.38 5.90
N ASN A 110 22.57 -10.96 5.68
CA ASN A 110 23.13 -9.70 6.14
C ASN A 110 23.26 -8.72 4.97
N LEU A 111 23.29 -7.42 5.27
CA LEU A 111 23.61 -6.39 4.27
C LEU A 111 24.97 -6.69 3.63
N GLY A 112 25.03 -6.60 2.30
CA GLY A 112 26.17 -6.95 1.47
C GLY A 112 26.16 -8.39 0.95
N ASP A 113 25.32 -9.27 1.50
CA ASP A 113 25.18 -10.64 0.98
C ASP A 113 24.60 -10.61 -0.45
N LYS A 114 25.10 -11.51 -1.31
CA LYS A 114 24.48 -11.81 -2.59
C LYS A 114 23.55 -13.01 -2.43
N LEU A 115 22.30 -12.86 -2.84
CA LEU A 115 21.30 -13.91 -2.77
C LEU A 115 20.73 -14.22 -4.15
N ARG A 116 20.60 -15.52 -4.43
CA ARG A 116 19.96 -16.02 -5.65
C ARG A 116 18.48 -16.17 -5.39
N ILE A 117 17.68 -15.34 -6.03
CA ILE A 117 16.21 -15.34 -5.93
C ILE A 117 15.61 -15.88 -7.22
N GLU A 118 14.32 -16.20 -7.20
CA GLU A 118 13.54 -16.47 -8.40
C GLU A 118 12.41 -15.46 -8.55
N ILE A 119 12.29 -14.87 -9.75
CA ILE A 119 11.14 -14.05 -10.14
C ILE A 119 10.52 -14.68 -11.37
N ASN A 120 9.23 -14.98 -11.34
CA ASN A 120 8.51 -15.63 -12.45
C ASN A 120 9.27 -16.86 -13.02
N LYS A 121 9.80 -17.70 -12.13
CA LYS A 121 10.61 -18.91 -12.43
C LYS A 121 11.97 -18.65 -13.10
N LYS A 122 12.41 -17.39 -13.18
CA LYS A 122 13.76 -17.02 -13.64
C LYS A 122 14.63 -16.73 -12.43
N SER A 123 15.74 -17.45 -12.31
CA SER A 123 16.72 -17.17 -11.25
C SER A 123 17.53 -15.93 -11.61
N LEU A 124 17.81 -15.10 -10.60
CA LEU A 124 18.82 -14.05 -10.69
C LEU A 124 19.52 -13.87 -9.34
N THR A 125 20.71 -13.28 -9.38
CA THR A 125 21.48 -12.96 -8.17
C THR A 125 21.50 -11.46 -7.98
N LEU A 126 21.08 -11.01 -6.80
CA LEU A 126 21.09 -9.60 -6.41
C LEU A 126 21.90 -9.44 -5.12
N PRO A 127 22.59 -8.30 -4.92
CA PRO A 127 23.07 -7.93 -3.61
C PRO A 127 21.89 -7.43 -2.74
N TYR A 128 21.83 -7.88 -1.48
CA TYR A 128 20.99 -7.27 -0.46
C TYR A 128 21.71 -6.06 0.12
N VAL A 129 21.17 -4.87 -0.13
CA VAL A 129 21.78 -3.60 0.28
C VAL A 129 20.76 -2.70 0.96
N LYS A 130 21.23 -1.58 1.53
CA LYS A 130 20.39 -0.67 2.30
C LYS A 130 19.69 0.34 1.40
N THR A 131 20.38 0.82 0.36
CA THR A 131 19.86 1.86 -0.54
C THR A 131 20.44 1.75 -1.94
N PHE A 132 19.89 2.52 -2.88
CA PHE A 132 20.23 2.50 -4.30
C PHE A 132 21.73 2.77 -4.56
N MET A 133 22.34 3.65 -3.77
CA MET A 133 23.75 4.06 -3.93
C MET A 133 24.76 3.01 -3.50
N ASP A 134 24.31 1.90 -2.88
CA ASP A 134 25.19 0.82 -2.44
C ASP A 134 25.62 -0.11 -3.60
N VAL A 135 25.09 0.11 -4.81
CA VAL A 135 25.50 -0.56 -6.05
C VAL A 135 25.80 0.45 -7.15
N PRO A 136 26.63 0.11 -8.16
CA PRO A 136 26.87 0.98 -9.31
C PRO A 136 25.58 1.40 -10.04
N VAL A 137 25.62 2.55 -10.71
CA VAL A 137 24.51 3.01 -11.55
C VAL A 137 24.22 1.98 -12.64
N GLY A 138 22.94 1.63 -12.80
CA GLY A 138 22.47 0.63 -13.77
C GLY A 138 22.42 -0.80 -13.24
N ASP A 139 23.00 -1.07 -12.06
CA ASP A 139 22.96 -2.38 -11.42
C ASP A 139 21.68 -2.59 -10.62
N SER A 140 21.26 -3.85 -10.55
CA SER A 140 20.08 -4.26 -9.80
C SER A 140 20.41 -4.54 -8.34
N LEU A 141 19.46 -4.25 -7.46
CA LEU A 141 19.59 -4.42 -6.02
C LEU A 141 18.30 -4.97 -5.41
N LEU A 142 18.45 -5.69 -4.30
CA LEU A 142 17.37 -6.04 -3.40
C LEU A 142 17.55 -5.23 -2.11
N PHE A 143 16.47 -4.63 -1.60
CA PHE A 143 16.49 -3.81 -0.39
C PHE A 143 15.14 -3.92 0.34
N ILE A 144 15.06 -3.38 1.55
CA ILE A 144 13.79 -3.21 2.27
C ILE A 144 13.38 -1.74 2.09
N ASP A 145 12.19 -1.50 1.55
CA ASP A 145 11.69 -0.16 1.27
C ASP A 145 11.17 0.58 2.51
N SER A 146 10.76 1.84 2.35
CA SER A 146 10.27 2.69 3.44
C SER A 146 8.95 2.22 4.07
N ARG A 147 8.26 1.25 3.46
CA ARG A 147 7.03 0.62 3.95
C ARG A 147 7.29 -0.78 4.51
N ASP A 148 8.56 -1.14 4.73
CA ASP A 148 9.01 -2.44 5.24
C ASP A 148 8.66 -3.63 4.33
N HIS A 149 8.66 -3.42 3.01
CA HIS A 149 8.56 -4.50 2.03
C HIS A 149 9.92 -4.82 1.42
N VAL A 150 10.17 -6.10 1.11
CA VAL A 150 11.28 -6.46 0.23
C VAL A 150 10.98 -5.93 -1.17
N SER A 151 11.92 -5.17 -1.71
CA SER A 151 11.79 -4.49 -2.99
C SER A 151 13.03 -4.69 -3.84
N ILE A 152 12.83 -4.59 -5.16
CA ILE A 152 13.88 -4.79 -6.16
C ILE A 152 13.93 -3.59 -7.08
N ALA A 153 15.10 -3.02 -7.28
CA ALA A 153 15.29 -1.82 -8.10
C ALA A 153 16.52 -1.91 -8.98
N VAL A 154 16.68 -0.91 -9.85
CA VAL A 154 17.93 -0.61 -10.55
C VAL A 154 18.42 0.74 -10.04
N ASN A 155 19.69 0.86 -9.63
CA ASN A 155 20.22 2.16 -9.24
C ASN A 155 20.16 3.13 -10.41
N GLN A 156 19.44 4.25 -10.23
CA GLN A 156 19.11 5.25 -11.26
C GLN A 156 18.52 4.64 -12.54
N GLY A 157 17.68 3.61 -12.41
CA GLY A 157 17.02 2.97 -13.54
C GLY A 157 15.65 2.40 -13.17
N ASN A 158 14.95 1.90 -14.19
CA ASN A 158 13.63 1.31 -14.04
C ASN A 158 13.69 -0.21 -14.22
N TYR A 159 13.50 -0.96 -13.12
CA TYR A 159 13.63 -2.41 -13.12
C TYR A 159 12.53 -3.05 -13.97
N SER A 160 11.28 -2.63 -13.76
CA SER A 160 10.12 -3.14 -14.49
C SER A 160 10.28 -3.01 -16.01
N LYS A 161 10.66 -1.84 -16.52
CA LYS A 161 10.88 -1.60 -17.96
C LYS A 161 12.08 -2.36 -18.50
N LYS A 162 13.20 -2.39 -17.76
CA LYS A 162 14.44 -3.06 -18.20
C LYS A 162 14.26 -4.57 -18.32
N PHE A 163 13.54 -5.19 -17.38
CA PHE A 163 13.40 -6.65 -17.29
C PHE A 163 12.01 -7.17 -17.68
N LYS A 164 11.07 -6.29 -18.03
CA LYS A 164 9.67 -6.60 -18.38
C LYS A 164 8.98 -7.42 -17.29
N VAL A 165 9.09 -6.95 -16.05
CA VAL A 165 8.45 -7.54 -14.87
C VAL A 165 7.43 -6.54 -14.33
N GLU A 166 6.19 -6.97 -14.18
CA GLU A 166 5.08 -6.15 -13.68
C GLU A 166 4.24 -6.99 -12.70
N PRO A 167 3.51 -6.34 -11.78
CA PRO A 167 2.48 -7.00 -10.98
C PRO A 167 1.33 -7.52 -11.87
N PRO A 168 0.72 -8.68 -11.54
CA PRO A 168 1.16 -9.63 -10.53
C PRO A 168 2.34 -10.48 -11.04
N GLY A 169 3.27 -10.82 -10.15
CA GLY A 169 4.37 -11.74 -10.46
C GLY A 169 4.82 -12.52 -9.23
N ALA A 170 5.26 -13.76 -9.38
CA ALA A 170 5.68 -14.58 -8.25
C ALA A 170 7.16 -14.37 -7.94
N ILE A 171 7.51 -14.29 -6.66
CA ILE A 171 8.89 -14.21 -6.18
C ILE A 171 9.16 -15.31 -5.14
N PHE A 172 10.35 -15.90 -5.19
CA PHE A 172 10.84 -16.80 -4.16
C PHE A 172 12.25 -16.40 -3.72
N ILE A 173 12.43 -16.29 -2.40
CA ILE A 173 13.70 -15.97 -1.77
C ILE A 173 14.10 -17.16 -0.89
N PRO A 174 15.16 -17.91 -1.23
CA PRO A 174 15.58 -19.06 -0.44
C PRO A 174 16.16 -18.62 0.91
N ARG A 175 16.06 -19.46 1.94
CA ARG A 175 16.76 -19.25 3.22
C ARG A 175 18.27 -19.38 3.01
N LYS A 176 19.07 -18.59 3.72
CA LYS A 176 20.54 -18.65 3.61
C LYS A 176 21.03 -20.05 3.97
N GLY A 177 21.86 -20.63 3.10
CA GLY A 177 22.40 -21.99 3.28
C GLY A 177 21.45 -23.12 2.92
N ALA A 178 20.21 -22.84 2.47
CA ALA A 178 19.35 -23.88 1.92
C ALA A 178 19.93 -24.43 0.61
N PRO A 179 19.99 -25.76 0.41
CA PRO A 179 20.44 -26.33 -0.86
C PRO A 179 19.48 -25.87 -1.97
N LEU A 180 20.05 -25.23 -2.99
CA LEU A 180 19.31 -24.92 -4.22
C LEU A 180 18.99 -26.26 -4.89
N LYS A 181 17.72 -26.50 -5.25
CA LYS A 181 17.39 -27.62 -6.13
C LYS A 181 18.11 -27.39 -7.46
N GLU A 182 19.10 -28.21 -7.75
CA GLU A 182 19.53 -28.43 -9.13
C GLU A 182 18.32 -28.98 -9.89
N LYS A 183 18.01 -28.36 -11.03
CA LYS A 183 17.05 -28.90 -11.99
C LYS A 183 17.77 -29.86 -12.90
#